data_AF-A0A9E6AE18-F1
#
_entry.id   AF-A0A9E6AE18-F1
#
_cell.length_a   1.000
_cell.length_b   1.000
_cell.length_c   1.000
_cell.angle_alpha   90.00
_cell.angle_beta   90.00
_cell.angle_gamma   90.00
#
_symmetry.space_group_name_H-M   'P 1'
#
loop_
_entity.id
_entity.type
_entity.pdbx_description
1 polymer ?
#
loop_
_entity_poly.entity_id
_entity_poly.type
_entity_poly.pdbx_seq_one_letter_code
_entity_poly.pdbx_strand_id
1 'polypeptide(L)'
;VFPKYRATIEYRAEVGNAMTEHEVVDLFLAHSNRDIHVQANPDEVADFEWINFYDLCADVARNPKKYTPWLRIYLGKHQNQIFSDQLG
;
A
#
# COMPACT_ATOMS: atom_id res chain seq x y z
N VAL A 1 -9.66 0.32 15.61
CA VAL A 1 -8.61 -0.38 14.84
C VAL A 1 -7.27 0.17 15.30
N PHE A 2 -6.38 -0.67 15.84
CA PHE A 2 -5.03 -0.22 16.24
C PHE A 2 -4.01 -0.71 15.20
N PRO A 3 -3.31 0.20 14.50
CA PRO A 3 -2.26 -0.19 13.58
C PRO A 3 -1.09 -0.83 14.34
N LYS A 4 -0.60 -1.97 13.84
CA LYS A 4 0.59 -2.65 14.36
C LYS A 4 1.76 -2.32 13.44
N TYR A 5 2.85 -1.80 14.00
CA TYR A 5 4.11 -1.55 13.28
C TYR A 5 4.61 -2.84 12.61
N ARG A 6 5.25 -2.69 11.44
CA ARG A 6 5.83 -3.79 10.67
C ARG A 6 7.31 -3.59 10.44
N ALA A 7 7.69 -2.42 9.93
CA ALA A 7 9.05 -2.16 9.49
C ALA A 7 9.29 -0.68 9.22
N THR A 8 10.54 -0.26 9.28
CA THR A 8 11.04 0.96 8.64
C THR A 8 11.77 0.55 7.37
N ILE A 9 11.46 1.20 6.26
CA ILE A 9 12.15 0.97 4.97
C ILE A 9 12.54 2.29 4.32
N GLU A 10 13.61 2.26 3.53
CA GLU A 10 14.01 3.39 2.69
C GLU A 10 13.72 3.05 1.22
N TYR A 11 13.13 4.00 0.48
CA TYR A 11 12.96 3.86 -0.95
C TYR A 11 13.19 5.18 -1.69
N ARG A 12 13.48 5.05 -2.99
CA ARG A 12 13.55 6.18 -3.92
C ARG A 12 12.77 5.83 -5.20
N ALA A 13 11.89 6.73 -5.64
CA ALA A 13 11.05 6.51 -6.81
C ALA A 13 10.73 7.81 -7.57
N GLU A 14 10.68 7.73 -8.89
CA GLU A 14 10.13 8.79 -9.75
C GLU A 14 8.60 8.70 -9.74
N VAL A 15 7.91 9.79 -9.37
CA VAL A 15 6.43 9.83 -9.22
C VAL A 15 5.72 10.60 -10.33
N GLY A 16 6.48 11.08 -11.31
CA GLY A 16 5.97 11.87 -12.44
C GLY A 16 6.23 13.36 -12.24
N ASN A 17 5.92 14.16 -13.26
CA ASN A 17 6.14 15.62 -13.25
C ASN A 17 7.56 16.06 -12.86
N ALA A 18 8.57 15.26 -13.21
CA ALA A 18 9.98 15.45 -12.80
C ALA A 18 10.19 15.48 -11.28
N MET A 19 9.29 14.85 -10.51
CA MET A 19 9.38 14.73 -9.06
C MET A 19 9.90 13.35 -8.66
N THR A 20 10.77 13.35 -7.66
CA THR A 20 11.29 12.14 -7.00
C THR A 20 10.85 12.13 -5.54
N GLU A 21 10.36 10.99 -5.07
CA GLU A 21 10.25 10.68 -3.64
C GLU A 21 11.49 9.91 -3.20
N HIS A 22 12.11 10.33 -2.11
CA HIS A 22 13.21 9.62 -1.45
C HIS A 22 12.97 9.70 0.04
N GLU A 23 12.47 8.61 0.61
CA GLU A 23 11.88 8.60 1.95
C GLU A 23 12.34 7.41 2.77
N VAL A 24 12.42 7.63 4.08
CA VAL A 24 12.49 6.59 5.10
C VAL A 24 11.11 6.56 5.77
N VAL A 25 10.39 5.45 5.63
CA VAL A 25 8.99 5.33 6.03
C VAL A 25 8.77 4.21 7.03
N ASP A 26 7.91 4.47 8.01
CA ASP A 26 7.39 3.46 8.94
C ASP A 26 6.10 2.86 8.41
N LEU A 27 6.08 1.53 8.28
CA LEU A 27 4.97 0.76 7.77
C LEU A 27 4.14 0.20 8.92
N PHE A 28 2.82 0.37 8.79
CA PHE A 28 1.84 -0.13 9.75
C PHE A 28 0.77 -0.95 9.03
N LEU A 29 0.31 -2.02 9.67
CA LEU A 29 -0.83 -2.81 9.21
C LEU A 29 -1.93 -2.80 10.26
N ALA A 30 -3.16 -2.58 9.81
CA ALA A 30 -4.33 -2.54 10.67
C ALA A 30 -5.43 -3.46 10.10
N HIS A 31 -6.10 -4.21 10.97
CA HIS A 31 -7.23 -5.05 10.59
C HIS A 31 -8.53 -4.31 10.90
N SER A 32 -9.36 -4.09 9.88
CA SER A 32 -10.71 -3.57 10.04
C SER A 32 -11.72 -4.70 10.22
N ASN A 33 -12.85 -4.36 10.83
CA ASN A 33 -14.06 -5.15 10.71
C ASN A 33 -14.64 -5.03 9.29
N ARG A 34 -15.42 -6.03 8.86
CA ARG A 34 -15.99 -6.06 7.50
C ARG A 34 -17.03 -4.96 7.25
N ASP A 35 -17.63 -4.44 8.31
CA ASP A 35 -18.65 -3.40 8.33
C ASP A 35 -18.07 -1.98 8.52
N ILE A 36 -16.77 -1.80 8.31
CA ILE A 36 -16.15 -0.47 8.40
C ILE A 36 -16.79 0.51 7.39
N HIS A 37 -17.23 1.65 7.89
CA HIS A 37 -17.72 2.75 7.06
C HIS A 37 -16.56 3.71 6.76
N VAL A 38 -16.18 3.81 5.49
CA VAL A 38 -15.13 4.73 5.04
C VAL A 38 -15.75 6.10 4.75
N GLN A 39 -15.44 7.09 5.58
CA GLN A 39 -15.77 8.49 5.35
C GLN A 39 -14.52 9.22 4.87
N ALA A 40 -14.28 9.21 3.56
CA ALA A 40 -13.10 9.81 2.97
C ALA A 40 -13.26 11.33 2.79
N ASN A 41 -12.16 12.07 2.88
CA ASN A 41 -12.13 13.48 2.46
C ASN A 41 -12.07 13.55 0.93
N PRO A 42 -13.07 14.11 0.22
CA PRO A 42 -13.09 14.14 -1.23
C PRO A 42 -11.98 14.99 -1.86
N ASP A 43 -11.38 15.91 -1.10
CA ASP A 43 -10.23 16.70 -1.58
C ASP A 43 -8.95 15.85 -1.72
N GLU A 44 -8.89 14.71 -1.01
CA GLU A 44 -7.71 13.83 -0.94
C GLU A 44 -7.95 12.47 -1.58
N VAL A 45 -9.18 11.95 -1.53
CA VAL A 45 -9.52 10.60 -1.98
C VAL A 45 -10.66 10.67 -2.99
N ALA A 46 -10.35 10.36 -4.24
CA ALA A 46 -11.33 10.33 -5.32
C ALA A 46 -12.24 9.08 -5.28
N ASP A 47 -11.69 7.93 -4.86
CA ASP A 47 -12.42 6.66 -4.76
C ASP A 47 -11.66 5.64 -3.87
N PHE A 48 -12.31 4.57 -3.43
CA PHE A 48 -11.69 3.46 -2.71
C PHE A 48 -12.34 2.11 -3.06
N GLU A 49 -11.55 1.03 -3.03
CA GLU A 49 -12.04 -0.34 -3.25
C GLU A 49 -11.50 -1.31 -2.19
N TRP A 50 -12.32 -2.30 -1.83
CA TRP A 50 -11.87 -3.46 -1.06
C TRP A 50 -11.52 -4.59 -2.03
N ILE A 51 -10.25 -5.00 -2.04
CA ILE A 51 -9.73 -6.02 -2.97
C ILE A 51 -9.03 -7.14 -2.19
N ASN A 52 -9.11 -8.37 -2.70
CA ASN A 52 -8.33 -9.48 -2.14
C ASN A 52 -6.83 -9.21 -2.33
N PHE A 53 -6.01 -9.61 -1.35
CA PHE A 53 -4.57 -9.39 -1.39
C PHE A 53 -3.89 -9.98 -2.63
N TYR A 54 -4.20 -11.23 -2.99
CA TYR A 54 -3.58 -11.88 -4.16
C TYR A 54 -4.06 -11.26 -5.48
N ASP A 55 -5.33 -10.84 -5.53
CA ASP A 55 -5.87 -10.12 -6.69
C ASP A 55 -5.20 -8.75 -6.85
N LEU A 56 -4.96 -8.02 -5.74
CA LEU A 56 -4.21 -6.77 -5.73
C LEU A 56 -2.78 -6.99 -6.24
N CYS A 57 -2.07 -8.01 -5.74
CA CYS A 57 -0.74 -8.35 -6.23
C CYS A 57 -0.72 -8.64 -7.74
N ALA A 58 -1.71 -9.40 -8.22
CA ALA A 58 -1.86 -9.69 -9.64
C ALA A 58 -2.21 -8.45 -10.47
N ASP A 59 -3.05 -7.54 -9.97
CA ASP A 59 -3.39 -6.30 -10.68
C ASP A 59 -2.21 -5.32 -10.71
N VAL A 60 -1.46 -5.18 -9.61
CA VAL A 60 -0.24 -4.37 -9.57
C VAL A 60 0.79 -4.88 -10.58
N ALA A 61 0.95 -6.19 -10.72
CA ALA A 61 1.86 -6.79 -11.69
C ALA A 61 1.41 -6.58 -13.15
N ARG A 62 0.10 -6.71 -13.43
CA ARG A 62 -0.45 -6.56 -14.79
C ARG A 62 -0.58 -5.10 -15.22
N ASN A 63 -0.95 -4.22 -14.30
CA ASN A 63 -1.29 -2.82 -14.54
C ASN A 63 -0.47 -1.86 -13.65
N PRO A 64 0.87 -1.90 -13.67
CA PRO A 64 1.71 -1.17 -12.71
C PRO A 64 1.54 0.35 -12.78
N LYS A 65 1.08 0.90 -13.91
CA LYS A 65 0.83 2.34 -14.08
C LYS A 65 -0.43 2.83 -13.35
N LYS A 66 -1.36 1.93 -12.98
CA LYS A 66 -2.54 2.25 -12.15
C LYS A 66 -2.14 2.58 -10.70
N TYR A 67 -0.96 2.14 -10.27
CA TYR A 67 -0.53 2.19 -8.89
C TYR A 67 0.69 3.08 -8.67
N THR A 68 0.66 3.79 -7.56
CA THR A 68 1.79 4.59 -7.03
C THR A 68 3.07 3.76 -6.94
N PRO A 69 4.25 4.34 -7.25
CA PRO A 69 5.52 3.62 -7.17
C PRO A 69 5.81 2.94 -5.82
N TRP A 70 5.49 3.58 -4.70
CA TRP A 70 5.70 2.99 -3.37
C TRP A 70 4.95 1.67 -3.19
N LEU A 71 3.71 1.56 -3.69
CA LEU A 71 2.88 0.37 -3.48
C LEU A 71 3.46 -0.82 -4.25
N ARG A 72 3.98 -0.55 -5.46
CA ARG A 72 4.70 -1.56 -6.25
C ARG A 72 5.96 -2.04 -5.53
N ILE A 73 6.69 -1.12 -4.90
CA ILE A 73 7.90 -1.43 -4.12
C ILE A 73 7.53 -2.28 -2.89
N TYR A 74 6.47 -1.91 -2.17
CA TYR A 74 6.02 -2.64 -0.98
C TYR A 74 5.63 -4.07 -1.32
N LEU A 75 4.77 -4.27 -2.33
CA LEU A 75 4.33 -5.60 -2.75
C LEU A 75 5.47 -6.41 -3.40
N GLY A 76 6.33 -5.77 -4.20
CA GLY A 76 7.39 -6.46 -4.93
C GLY A 76 8.60 -6.84 -4.07
N LYS A 77 8.97 -6.03 -3.08
CA LYS A 77 10.21 -6.20 -2.30
C LYS A 77 9.99 -6.48 -0.81
N HIS A 78 8.90 -5.98 -0.24
CA HIS A 78 8.69 -5.98 1.22
C HIS A 78 7.45 -6.77 1.66
N GLN A 79 6.73 -7.44 0.75
CA GLN A 79 5.48 -8.12 1.08
C GLN A 79 5.60 -9.10 2.25
N ASN A 80 6.68 -9.88 2.33
CA ASN A 80 6.88 -10.84 3.41
C ASN A 80 7.12 -10.14 4.76
N GLN A 81 7.77 -8.97 4.74
CA GLN A 81 8.02 -8.18 5.94
C GLN A 81 6.74 -7.49 6.45
N ILE A 82 5.83 -7.12 5.54
CA ILE A 82 4.60 -6.38 5.86
C ILE A 82 3.45 -7.34 6.22
N PHE A 83 3.34 -8.46 5.51
CA PHE A 83 2.16 -9.33 5.49
C PHE A 83 2.44 -10.77 5.98
N SER A 84 3.57 -11.04 6.64
CA SER A 84 3.94 -12.38 7.15
C SER A 84 2.79 -13.11 7.87
N ASP A 85 2.05 -12.40 8.71
CA ASP A 85 0.98 -12.95 9.56
C ASP A 85 -0.32 -13.27 8.78
N GLN A 86 -0.39 -12.91 7.49
CA GLN A 86 -1.57 -13.06 6.62
C GLN A 86 -1.37 -14.08 5.49
N LEU A 87 -0.12 -14.50 5.26
CA LEU A 87 0.27 -15.40 4.16
C LEU A 87 0.37 -16.87 4.58
N GLY A 88 0.00 -17.17 5.83
CA GLY A 88 -0.02 -18.52 6.42
C GLY A 88 -1.43 -19.08 6.53
#